data_AF-A0A956HRR9-F1
#
_entry.id   AF-A0A956HRR9-F1
#
_cell.length_a   1.000
_cell.length_b   1.000
_cell.length_c   1.000
_cell.angle_alpha   90.00
_cell.angle_beta   90.00
_cell.angle_gamma   90.00
#
_symmetry.space_group_name_H-M   'P 1'
#
loop_
_entity.id
_entity.type
_entity.pdbx_description
1 polymer ?
#
loop_
_entity_poly.entity_id
_entity_poly.type
_entity_poly.pdbx_seq_one_letter_code
_entity_poly.pdbx_strand_id
1 'polypeptide(L)'
;VGDADQLPSVGPGNVLRDLIRAADCLGSDPESDPPIPVVRLDTIFRQQEGSTIVANAHRVLHGQGLEPDEPQRGKAGEFFVLRAADAERTHAKIVEMAAERIPAAYGLDPIADVQVLCPMHKGAAGTEAFNRALQERFTGEREGLDAPGPRGSDGRTFRLGDRVMQIRND
;
A
#
# COMPACT_ATOMS: atom_id res chain seq x y z
N VAL A 1 19.44 8.91 -2.84
CA VAL A 1 18.13 9.59 -2.88
C VAL A 1 17.10 8.62 -2.38
N GLY A 2 16.20 9.04 -1.51
CA GLY A 2 15.16 8.20 -0.94
C GLY A 2 14.25 9.02 -0.02
N ASP A 3 13.20 8.39 0.46
CA ASP A 3 12.29 8.95 1.44
C ASP A 3 12.71 8.45 2.83
N ALA A 4 13.04 9.38 3.72
CA ALA A 4 13.50 9.06 5.07
C ALA A 4 12.39 8.41 5.91
N ASP A 5 11.12 8.65 5.56
CA ASP A 5 9.95 8.24 6.33
C ASP A 5 9.32 6.93 5.83
N GLN A 6 9.89 6.31 4.80
CA GLN A 6 9.50 4.96 4.38
C GLN A 6 9.83 3.90 5.43
N LEU A 7 9.19 2.73 5.26
CA LEU A 7 9.48 1.55 6.06
C LEU A 7 10.99 1.24 6.03
N PRO A 8 11.56 0.77 7.15
CA PRO A 8 12.97 0.42 7.21
C PRO A 8 13.30 -0.73 6.25
N SER A 9 14.58 -0.85 5.93
CA SER A 9 15.12 -2.00 5.20
C SER A 9 14.69 -3.32 5.83
N VAL A 10 14.46 -4.34 4.99
CA VAL A 10 14.22 -5.72 5.46
C VAL A 10 15.47 -6.30 6.11
N GLY A 11 16.64 -6.01 5.53
CA GLY A 11 17.95 -6.36 6.12
C GLY A 11 18.33 -5.43 7.28
N PRO A 12 19.33 -5.81 8.08
CA PRO A 12 19.77 -4.99 9.20
C PRO A 12 20.31 -3.63 8.75
N GLY A 13 20.00 -2.59 9.52
CA GLY A 13 20.51 -1.23 9.35
C GLY A 13 19.52 -0.24 8.72
N ASN A 14 19.69 1.04 9.02
CA ASN A 14 18.87 2.13 8.49
C ASN A 14 19.75 3.23 7.85
N VAL A 15 20.57 2.81 6.90
CA VAL A 15 21.70 3.60 6.35
C VAL A 15 21.30 5.01 5.94
N LEU A 16 20.20 5.17 5.18
CA LEU A 16 19.79 6.51 4.73
C LEU A 16 19.44 7.42 5.90
N ARG A 17 18.66 6.92 6.86
CA ARG A 17 18.27 7.67 8.05
C ARG A 17 19.48 8.01 8.92
N ASP A 18 20.39 7.05 9.09
CA ASP A 18 21.59 7.22 9.90
C ASP A 18 22.55 8.24 9.26
N LEU A 19 22.71 8.22 7.94
CA LEU A 19 23.50 9.23 7.20
C LEU A 19 22.91 10.63 7.32
N ILE A 20 21.58 10.77 7.17
CA ILE A 20 20.88 12.04 7.34
C ILE A 20 21.06 12.56 8.76
N ARG A 21 20.88 11.70 9.77
CA ARG A 21 21.07 12.06 11.17
C ARG A 21 22.51 12.46 11.47
N ALA A 22 23.50 11.74 10.92
CA ALA A 22 24.90 12.10 11.06
C ALA A 22 25.20 13.47 10.43
N ALA A 23 24.63 13.75 9.25
CA ALA A 23 24.74 15.06 8.62
C ALA A 23 24.16 16.17 9.52
N ASP A 24 22.95 15.97 10.05
CA ASP A 24 22.29 16.95 10.93
C ASP A 24 23.08 17.20 12.23
N CYS A 25 23.71 16.17 12.79
CA CYS A 25 24.53 16.31 14.01
C CYS A 25 25.90 16.95 13.75
N LEU A 26 26.52 16.67 12.60
CA LEU A 26 27.89 17.10 12.28
C LEU A 26 27.95 18.49 11.61
N GLY A 27 26.84 18.98 11.04
CA GLY A 27 26.74 20.29 10.38
C GLY A 27 26.45 21.48 11.30
N SER A 28 26.88 21.44 12.57
CA SER A 28 26.53 22.46 13.58
C SER A 28 27.36 23.74 13.50
N ASP A 29 28.45 23.75 12.73
CA ASP A 29 29.29 24.93 12.53
C ASP A 29 28.86 25.69 11.26
N PRO A 30 28.26 26.89 11.39
CA PRO A 30 27.71 27.66 10.28
C PRO A 30 28.77 28.23 9.32
N GLU A 31 30.06 28.20 9.66
CA GLU A 31 31.14 28.70 8.80
C GLU A 31 31.82 27.60 7.97
N SER A 32 31.45 26.33 8.14
CA SER A 32 32.06 25.20 7.45
C SER A 32 31.05 24.38 6.64
N ASP A 33 31.49 23.85 5.49
CA ASP A 33 30.66 22.93 4.72
C ASP A 33 30.41 21.65 5.54
N PRO A 34 29.15 21.16 5.60
CA PRO A 34 28.85 19.93 6.33
C PRO A 34 29.58 18.74 5.67
N PRO A 35 30.14 17.82 6.46
CA PRO A 35 30.91 16.69 5.92
C PRO A 35 30.05 15.73 5.08
N ILE A 36 28.72 15.78 5.26
CA ILE A 36 27.75 15.01 4.49
C ILE A 36 26.68 16.00 3.98
N PRO A 37 26.68 16.37 2.68
CA PRO A 37 25.66 17.25 2.14
C PRO A 37 24.32 16.52 2.01
N VAL A 38 23.25 17.11 2.52
CA VAL A 38 21.89 16.58 2.44
C VAL A 38 20.95 17.66 1.91
N VAL A 39 20.18 17.32 0.87
CA VAL A 39 19.11 18.16 0.34
C VAL A 39 17.77 17.50 0.67
N ARG A 40 16.89 18.23 1.34
CA ARG A 40 15.52 17.80 1.63
C ARG A 40 14.55 18.54 0.73
N LEU A 41 13.68 17.79 0.05
CA LEU A 41 12.61 18.34 -0.75
C LEU A 41 11.32 18.27 0.08
N ASP A 42 10.82 19.42 0.51
CA ASP A 42 9.61 19.56 1.34
C ASP A 42 8.36 19.93 0.53
N THR A 43 8.56 20.42 -0.70
CA THR A 43 7.49 20.96 -1.53
C THR A 43 6.89 19.86 -2.40
N ILE A 44 5.62 19.54 -2.16
CA ILE A 44 4.86 18.57 -2.96
C ILE A 44 4.25 19.29 -4.16
N PHE A 45 4.78 19.03 -5.36
CA PHE A 45 4.25 19.60 -6.61
C PHE A 45 3.13 18.77 -7.25
N ARG A 46 2.77 17.61 -6.66
CA ARG A 46 1.78 16.68 -7.21
C ARG A 46 0.37 16.99 -6.66
N GLN A 47 -0.36 17.81 -7.42
CA GLN A 47 -1.83 17.96 -7.58
C GLN A 47 -2.77 18.19 -6.35
N GLN A 48 -3.63 19.21 -6.54
CA GLN A 48 -4.76 19.74 -5.74
C GLN A 48 -4.50 20.05 -4.25
N GLU A 49 -4.43 21.35 -3.93
CA GLU A 49 -4.72 21.84 -2.57
C GLU A 49 -6.00 21.16 -2.06
N GLY A 50 -5.89 20.37 -0.99
CA GLY A 50 -7.03 19.73 -0.33
C GLY A 50 -7.14 18.20 -0.44
N SER A 51 -6.15 17.46 -0.98
CA SER A 51 -6.19 15.99 -0.91
C SER A 51 -6.09 15.47 0.52
N THR A 52 -7.06 14.66 0.94
CA THR A 52 -7.11 14.11 2.30
C THR A 52 -6.19 12.91 2.49
N ILE A 53 -5.76 12.24 1.42
CA ILE A 53 -4.70 11.23 1.48
C ILE A 53 -3.37 11.87 1.89
N VAL A 54 -2.98 12.99 1.26
CA VAL A 54 -1.73 13.68 1.56
C VAL A 54 -1.75 14.25 2.98
N ALA A 55 -2.86 14.89 3.37
CA ALA A 55 -3.01 15.41 4.73
C ALA A 55 -2.91 14.31 5.79
N ASN A 56 -3.53 13.14 5.55
CA ASN A 56 -3.45 12.01 6.48
C ASN A 56 -2.06 11.36 6.50
N ALA A 57 -1.33 11.34 5.39
CA ALA A 57 0.06 10.87 5.39
C ALA A 57 0.94 11.72 6.33
N HIS A 58 0.85 13.05 6.26
CA HIS A 58 1.54 13.93 7.20
C HIS A 58 1.12 13.70 8.66
N ARG A 59 -0.18 13.45 8.92
CA ARG A 59 -0.67 13.13 10.26
C ARG A 59 -0.01 11.87 10.82
N VAL A 60 0.13 10.82 10.01
CA VAL A 60 0.84 9.59 10.42
C VAL A 60 2.29 9.89 10.80
N LEU A 61 3.00 10.68 9.99
CA LEU A 61 4.39 11.07 10.26
C LEU A 61 4.55 11.84 11.58
N HIS A 62 3.55 12.64 11.95
CA HIS A 62 3.55 13.44 13.17
C HIS A 62 2.83 12.78 14.35
N GLY A 63 2.42 11.52 14.24
CA GLY A 63 1.71 10.80 15.30
C GLY A 63 0.34 11.39 15.64
N GLN A 64 -0.29 12.08 14.69
CA GLN A 64 -1.59 12.73 14.84
C GLN A 64 -2.74 11.79 14.46
N GLY A 65 -3.94 12.08 14.97
CA GLY A 65 -5.16 11.35 14.61
C GLY A 65 -5.52 11.54 13.14
N LEU A 66 -5.93 10.45 12.49
CA LEU A 66 -6.43 10.44 11.12
C LEU A 66 -7.80 11.11 11.04
N GLU A 67 -8.06 11.84 9.95
CA GLU A 67 -9.33 12.47 9.63
C GLU A 67 -9.93 11.84 8.37
N PRO A 68 -10.88 10.91 8.51
CA PRO A 68 -11.62 10.35 7.38
C PRO A 68 -12.52 11.38 6.72
N ASP A 69 -12.73 11.23 5.42
CA ASP A 69 -13.68 12.05 4.69
C ASP A 69 -15.11 11.79 5.17
N GLU A 70 -15.87 12.88 5.26
CA GLU A 70 -17.31 12.77 5.43
C GLU A 70 -17.95 12.30 4.11
N PRO A 71 -18.81 11.28 4.14
CA PRO A 71 -19.49 10.83 2.93
C PRO A 71 -20.45 11.92 2.42
N GLN A 72 -20.01 12.66 1.41
CA GLN A 72 -20.83 13.68 0.75
C GLN A 72 -21.55 13.08 -0.47
N ARG A 73 -22.84 13.37 -0.60
CA ARG A 73 -23.66 12.89 -1.72
C ARG A 73 -23.12 13.48 -3.04
N GLY A 74 -22.62 12.63 -3.93
CA GLY A 74 -22.17 13.04 -5.27
C GLY A 74 -20.70 13.49 -5.37
N LYS A 75 -19.92 13.41 -4.28
CA LYS A 75 -18.45 13.50 -4.32
C LYS A 75 -17.87 12.27 -3.66
N ALA A 76 -17.06 11.53 -4.40
CA ALA A 76 -16.31 10.44 -3.84
C ALA A 76 -15.12 11.04 -3.07
N GLY A 77 -15.05 10.80 -1.75
CA GLY A 77 -13.87 11.14 -0.94
C GLY A 77 -12.65 10.32 -1.36
N GLU A 78 -11.51 10.50 -0.71
CA GLU A 78 -10.26 9.79 -1.01
C GLU A 78 -9.80 8.90 0.14
N PHE A 79 -10.15 9.22 1.39
CA PHE A 79 -9.67 8.54 2.58
C PHE A 79 -10.81 8.13 3.52
N PHE A 80 -10.96 6.82 3.73
CA PHE A 80 -12.00 6.24 4.58
C PHE A 80 -11.41 5.27 5.61
N VAL A 81 -11.99 5.28 6.81
CA VAL A 81 -11.65 4.31 7.86
C VAL A 81 -12.87 3.46 8.16
N LEU A 82 -12.78 2.17 7.81
CA LEU A 82 -13.83 1.20 8.07
C LEU A 82 -13.42 0.30 9.24
N ARG A 83 -14.26 0.26 10.28
CA ARG A 83 -14.07 -0.68 11.40
C ARG A 83 -14.69 -2.02 11.08
N ALA A 84 -13.97 -3.09 11.41
CA ALA A 84 -14.46 -4.46 11.39
C ALA A 84 -14.10 -5.11 12.73
N ALA A 85 -14.97 -5.99 13.22
CA ALA A 85 -14.78 -6.60 14.53
C ALA A 85 -13.72 -7.70 14.54
N ASP A 86 -13.46 -8.31 13.38
CA ASP A 86 -12.60 -9.48 13.23
C ASP A 86 -12.07 -9.60 11.79
N ALA A 87 -11.15 -10.54 11.59
CA ALA A 87 -10.48 -10.75 10.31
C ALA A 87 -11.43 -11.27 9.20
N GLU A 88 -12.44 -12.07 9.54
CA GLU A 88 -13.40 -12.60 8.58
C GLU A 88 -14.30 -11.48 8.03
N ARG A 89 -14.81 -10.62 8.91
CA ARG A 89 -15.58 -9.44 8.51
C ARG A 89 -14.72 -8.43 7.75
N THR A 90 -13.44 -8.33 8.08
CA THR A 90 -12.48 -7.50 7.32
C THR A 90 -12.33 -8.06 5.91
N HIS A 91 -12.16 -9.37 5.79
CA HIS A 91 -12.03 -10.06 4.51
C HIS A 91 -13.23 -9.78 3.61
N ALA A 92 -14.44 -10.09 4.08
CA ALA A 92 -15.66 -9.89 3.31
C ALA A 92 -15.84 -8.43 2.85
N LYS A 93 -15.61 -7.46 3.75
CA LYS A 93 -15.71 -6.03 3.43
C LYS A 93 -14.70 -5.61 2.36
N ILE A 94 -13.44 -6.03 2.46
CA ILE A 94 -12.41 -5.61 1.51
C ILE A 94 -12.65 -6.23 0.12
N VAL A 95 -13.09 -7.49 0.05
CA VAL A 95 -13.45 -8.12 -1.23
C VAL A 95 -14.61 -7.38 -1.90
N GLU A 96 -15.67 -7.06 -1.17
CA GLU A 96 -16.80 -6.26 -1.67
C GLU A 96 -16.35 -4.87 -2.13
N MET A 97 -15.51 -4.19 -1.33
CA MET A 97 -15.01 -2.85 -1.65
C MET A 97 -14.16 -2.85 -2.93
N ALA A 98 -13.23 -3.79 -3.05
CA ALA A 98 -12.30 -3.85 -4.17
C ALA A 98 -12.97 -4.29 -5.47
N ALA A 99 -13.92 -5.24 -5.40
CA ALA A 99 -14.54 -5.81 -6.59
C ALA A 99 -15.79 -5.05 -7.05
N GLU A 100 -16.46 -4.29 -6.16
CA GLU A 100 -17.75 -3.67 -6.48
C GLU A 100 -17.77 -2.18 -6.14
N ARG A 101 -17.60 -1.83 -4.85
CA ARG A 101 -17.97 -0.48 -4.37
C ARG A 101 -17.02 0.61 -4.85
N ILE A 102 -15.71 0.38 -4.77
CA ILE A 102 -14.71 1.33 -5.26
C ILE A 102 -14.80 1.44 -6.79
N PRO A 103 -14.75 0.35 -7.57
CA PRO A 103 -14.96 0.42 -9.02
C PRO A 103 -16.20 1.22 -9.43
N ALA A 104 -17.34 0.95 -8.80
CA ALA A 104 -18.60 1.64 -9.12
C ALA A 104 -18.61 3.12 -8.71
N ALA A 105 -18.00 3.47 -7.57
CA ALA A 105 -18.00 4.85 -7.07
C ALA A 105 -17.06 5.78 -7.88
N TYR A 106 -15.97 5.25 -8.43
CA TYR A 106 -14.93 6.03 -9.11
C TYR A 106 -14.83 5.74 -10.62
N GLY A 107 -15.61 4.81 -11.15
CA GLY A 107 -15.57 4.43 -12.57
C GLY A 107 -14.27 3.73 -12.98
N LEU A 108 -13.73 2.90 -12.08
CA LEU A 108 -12.44 2.23 -12.24
C LEU A 108 -12.59 0.79 -12.72
N ASP A 109 -11.58 0.27 -13.42
CA ASP A 109 -11.48 -1.17 -13.68
C ASP A 109 -11.07 -1.91 -12.39
N PRO A 110 -11.86 -2.90 -11.93
CA PRO A 110 -11.60 -3.59 -10.66
C PRO A 110 -10.28 -4.39 -10.64
N ILE A 111 -9.73 -4.77 -11.79
CA ILE A 111 -8.53 -5.60 -11.91
C ILE A 111 -7.29 -4.73 -12.16
N ALA A 112 -7.41 -3.74 -13.04
CA ALA A 112 -6.30 -2.90 -13.48
C ALA A 112 -6.04 -1.73 -12.52
N ASP A 113 -7.10 -1.09 -12.02
CA ASP A 113 -7.00 0.21 -11.34
C ASP A 113 -7.11 0.12 -9.81
N VAL A 114 -7.58 -1.01 -9.27
CA VAL A 114 -7.74 -1.23 -7.83
C VAL A 114 -6.69 -2.21 -7.30
N GLN A 115 -5.94 -1.79 -6.28
CA GLN A 115 -4.96 -2.62 -5.58
C GLN A 115 -5.36 -2.80 -4.12
N VAL A 116 -5.41 -4.06 -3.67
CA VAL A 116 -5.53 -4.39 -2.25
C VAL A 116 -4.15 -4.56 -1.64
N LEU A 117 -3.89 -3.86 -0.54
CA LEU A 117 -2.67 -3.99 0.26
C LEU A 117 -3.04 -4.52 1.65
N CYS A 118 -2.27 -5.47 2.17
CA CYS A 118 -2.47 -6.01 3.51
C CYS A 118 -1.13 -6.34 4.17
N PRO A 119 -1.01 -6.18 5.50
CA PRO A 119 0.26 -6.36 6.21
C PRO A 119 0.65 -7.84 6.40
N MET A 120 -0.30 -8.77 6.22
CA MET A 120 -0.11 -10.19 6.49
C MET A 120 -0.27 -11.03 5.22
N HIS A 121 0.53 -12.09 5.10
CA HIS A 121 0.37 -13.07 4.03
C HIS A 121 -0.74 -14.10 4.32
N LYS A 122 -0.80 -14.61 5.56
CA LYS A 122 -1.70 -15.69 6.00
C LYS A 122 -2.88 -15.16 6.83
N GLY A 123 -3.87 -16.03 7.04
CA GLY A 123 -5.08 -15.73 7.80
C GLY A 123 -6.20 -15.15 6.93
N ALA A 124 -7.38 -14.97 7.51
CA ALA A 124 -8.57 -14.53 6.78
C ALA A 124 -8.38 -13.17 6.09
N ALA A 125 -7.72 -12.22 6.76
CA ALA A 125 -7.38 -10.90 6.20
C ALA A 125 -5.92 -10.85 5.65
N GLY A 126 -5.41 -11.97 5.15
CA GLY A 126 -4.08 -12.06 4.54
C GLY A 126 -4.12 -12.10 3.00
N THR A 127 -2.99 -11.82 2.37
CA THR A 127 -2.86 -11.75 0.89
C THR A 127 -3.29 -13.05 0.21
N GLU A 128 -2.96 -14.21 0.79
CA GLU A 128 -3.33 -15.51 0.21
C GLU A 128 -4.86 -15.70 0.15
N ALA A 129 -5.57 -15.30 1.21
CA ALA A 129 -7.03 -15.37 1.24
C ALA A 129 -7.66 -14.37 0.27
N PHE A 130 -7.17 -13.13 0.24
CA PHE A 130 -7.66 -12.10 -0.68
C PHE A 130 -7.47 -12.48 -2.14
N ASN A 131 -6.28 -12.96 -2.52
CA ASN A 131 -6.00 -13.38 -3.89
C ASN A 131 -6.93 -14.50 -4.33
N ARG A 132 -7.18 -15.50 -3.47
CA ARG A 132 -8.12 -16.58 -3.77
C ARG A 132 -9.55 -16.06 -3.97
N ALA A 133 -10.04 -15.23 -3.06
CA ALA A 133 -11.40 -14.69 -3.14
C ALA A 133 -11.60 -13.78 -4.36
N LEU A 134 -10.63 -12.94 -4.69
CA LEU A 134 -10.67 -12.05 -5.84
C LEU A 134 -10.49 -12.81 -7.16
N GLN A 135 -9.59 -13.80 -7.22
CA GLN A 135 -9.47 -14.70 -8.37
C GLN A 135 -10.79 -15.41 -8.64
N GLU A 136 -11.42 -16.00 -7.62
CA GLU A 136 -12.72 -16.66 -7.75
C GLU A 136 -13.78 -15.70 -8.27
N ARG A 137 -13.77 -14.45 -7.80
CA ARG A 137 -14.74 -13.44 -8.21
C ARG A 137 -14.55 -12.94 -9.64
N PHE A 138 -13.30 -12.77 -10.09
CA PHE A 138 -13.01 -12.15 -11.40
C PHE A 138 -12.83 -13.17 -12.53
N THR A 139 -12.28 -14.33 -12.21
CA THR A 139 -11.98 -15.37 -13.20
C THR A 139 -12.84 -16.62 -13.03
N GLY A 140 -13.46 -16.86 -11.87
CA GLY A 140 -14.37 -17.99 -11.64
C GLY A 140 -13.80 -19.32 -12.15
N GLU A 141 -14.60 -20.12 -12.83
CA GLU A 141 -14.17 -21.42 -13.36
C GLU A 141 -13.55 -21.35 -14.77
N ARG A 142 -12.94 -20.21 -15.14
CA ARG A 142 -12.18 -20.13 -16.41
C ARG A 142 -11.09 -21.18 -16.45
N GLU A 143 -10.73 -21.57 -17.68
CA GLU A 143 -9.62 -22.48 -17.93
C GLU A 143 -8.36 -22.03 -17.19
N GLY A 144 -7.70 -22.98 -16.55
CA GLY A 144 -6.54 -22.72 -15.71
C GLY A 144 -5.50 -23.82 -15.76
N LEU A 145 -4.30 -23.45 -15.34
CA LEU A 145 -3.12 -24.29 -15.25
C LEU A 145 -2.73 -24.44 -13.77
N ASP A 146 -2.64 -25.69 -13.32
CA ASP A 146 -2.09 -26.00 -12.02
C ASP A 146 -0.57 -25.87 -12.04
N ALA A 147 -0.04 -25.16 -11.04
CA ALA A 147 1.37 -24.90 -10.88
C ALA A 147 1.79 -25.09 -9.41
N PRO A 148 3.07 -25.41 -9.15
CA PRO A 148 3.58 -25.44 -7.78
C PRO A 148 3.47 -24.07 -7.10
N GLY A 149 3.13 -24.07 -5.81
CA GLY A 149 3.21 -22.88 -4.98
C GLY A 149 4.63 -22.37 -4.79
N PRO A 150 4.80 -21.19 -4.16
CA PRO A 150 6.12 -20.61 -3.92
C PRO A 150 7.01 -21.53 -3.06
N ARG A 151 6.41 -22.43 -2.27
CA ARG A 151 7.07 -23.38 -1.39
C ARG A 151 7.01 -24.83 -1.89
N GLY A 152 6.54 -25.07 -3.12
CA GLY A 152 6.47 -26.39 -3.75
C GLY A 152 5.38 -27.35 -3.22
N SER A 153 4.94 -27.22 -1.96
CA SER A 153 3.94 -28.11 -1.34
C SER A 153 2.48 -27.70 -1.58
N ASP A 154 2.22 -26.40 -1.77
CA ASP A 154 0.87 -25.85 -1.84
C ASP A 154 0.58 -25.51 -3.30
N GLY A 155 -0.17 -26.34 -4.02
CA GLY A 155 -0.53 -26.07 -5.41
C GLY A 155 -1.28 -24.74 -5.57
N ARG A 156 -1.12 -24.08 -6.72
CA ARG A 156 -1.90 -22.91 -7.13
C ARG A 156 -2.40 -23.10 -8.55
N THR A 157 -3.63 -22.70 -8.81
CA THR A 157 -4.20 -22.68 -10.16
C THR A 157 -4.16 -21.26 -10.68
N PHE A 158 -3.54 -21.06 -11.84
CA PHE A 158 -3.59 -19.80 -12.58
C PHE A 158 -4.67 -19.90 -13.65
N ARG A 159 -5.58 -18.93 -13.70
CA ARG A 159 -6.71 -18.90 -14.64
C ARG A 159 -6.51 -17.83 -15.69
N LEU A 160 -7.09 -18.03 -16.87
CA LEU A 160 -7.05 -17.03 -17.94
C LEU A 160 -7.69 -15.70 -17.48
N GLY A 161 -6.88 -14.63 -17.51
CA GLY A 161 -7.25 -13.30 -17.03
C GLY A 161 -6.74 -12.96 -15.63
N ASP A 162 -6.02 -13.86 -14.97
CA ASP A 162 -5.35 -13.55 -13.71
C ASP A 162 -4.28 -12.48 -13.88
N ARG A 163 -4.26 -11.54 -12.93
CA ARG A 163 -3.16 -10.60 -12.76
C ARG A 163 -2.08 -11.25 -11.91
N VAL A 164 -0.92 -11.52 -12.53
CA VAL A 164 0.24 -12.14 -11.88
C VAL A 164 1.35 -11.13 -11.61
N MET A 165 2.19 -11.42 -10.62
CA MET A 165 3.37 -10.63 -10.28
C MET A 165 4.60 -11.53 -10.20
N GLN A 166 5.70 -11.07 -10.79
CA GLN A 166 6.99 -11.71 -10.69
C GLN A 166 7.58 -11.50 -9.28
N ILE A 167 8.00 -12.58 -8.63
CA ILE A 167 8.49 -12.56 -7.24
C ILE A 167 10.02 -12.63 -7.12
N ARG A 168 10.72 -12.81 -8.24
CA ARG A 168 12.18 -12.85 -8.33
C ARG A 168 12.62 -12.24 -9.65
N ASN A 169 13.71 -11.49 -9.66
CA ASN A 169 14.30 -11.03 -10.92
C ASN A 169 14.84 -12.23 -11.70
N ASP A 170 14.71 -12.17 -13.03
CA ASP A 170 15.34 -13.09 -13.98
C ASP A 170 16.42 -12.31 -14.73
#